data_AF-A0A963MLY4-F1
#
_entry.id   AF-A0A963MLY4-F1
#
_cell.length_a   1.000
_cell.length_b   1.000
_cell.length_c   1.000
_cell.angle_alpha   90.00
_cell.angle_beta   90.00
_cell.angle_gamma   90.00
#
_symmetry.space_group_name_H-M   'P 1'
#
loop_
_entity.id
_entity.type
_entity.pdbx_description
1 polymer ?
#
loop_
_entity_poly.entity_id
_entity_poly.type
_entity_poly.pdbx_seq_one_letter_code
_entity_poly.pdbx_strand_id
1 'polypeptide(L)'
;FNGNPLLRYDGYYILGDLIEIANLGNRSNQYWQWLAKRYLFGATAVERPAATAGERRWFIFYGAASFVYRTLVMIVITLFVAGEFFVVGVVLAIWGAVTMFVLPIAKGFSYVLSSPELQRTRRRAELVTFGSLAAFLLFIVAVPMPLRTHAEGVVWVPENAEVRAGASGFVERLWVAPESSVGVDELLLSTAEPAVTASVEQARARVRQFEVQYATLMFEERARAAAIQEDLLREKVALARYEEKLDALLVVAAVPGVLKLARPQDLPGRFVKKGELLGYIVSGPPRLVRVVVGQDDIALVRQSLEAVDVKIADRLHRTYPARLIREVPGAHERLPSKALAVQGGGKQATDPRDPEGLKALQRVFQFDLELPEEVGPVHIGTRVFVRFQHRSEPLAQQWGRRLRQLFLSRFDV
;
A
#
# COMPACT_ATOMS: atom_id res chain seq x y z
N PHE A 1 -27.81 21.68 -31.57
CA PHE A 1 -26.85 21.26 -32.60
C PHE A 1 -25.66 20.59 -31.94
N ASN A 2 -25.52 19.28 -32.12
CA ASN A 2 -24.37 18.53 -31.61
C ASN A 2 -23.24 18.62 -32.64
N GLY A 3 -22.30 19.54 -32.41
CA GLY A 3 -21.18 19.84 -33.32
C GLY A 3 -20.10 18.76 -33.42
N ASN A 4 -20.33 17.56 -32.91
CA ASN A 4 -19.37 16.47 -32.96
C ASN A 4 -19.21 15.92 -34.39
N PRO A 5 -18.02 16.04 -35.01
CA PRO A 5 -17.79 15.58 -36.37
C PRO A 5 -17.49 14.07 -36.47
N LEU A 6 -17.18 13.39 -35.37
CA LEU A 6 -16.66 12.01 -35.34
C LEU A 6 -17.75 10.93 -35.13
N LEU A 7 -18.96 11.34 -34.75
CA LEU A 7 -20.15 10.50 -34.70
C LEU A 7 -21.20 11.07 -35.64
N ARG A 8 -22.13 10.24 -36.14
CA ARG A 8 -23.18 10.63 -37.09
C ARG A 8 -24.25 11.53 -36.44
N TYR A 9 -23.83 12.73 -36.06
CA TYR A 9 -24.62 13.83 -35.54
C TYR A 9 -24.48 15.03 -36.50
N ASP A 10 -25.03 16.19 -36.14
CA ASP A 10 -25.03 17.39 -36.99
C ASP A 10 -23.63 17.77 -37.47
N GLY A 11 -22.62 17.70 -36.59
CA GLY A 11 -21.23 17.99 -36.94
C GLY A 11 -20.61 17.05 -37.99
N TYR A 12 -21.07 15.80 -38.09
CA TYR A 12 -20.59 14.85 -39.10
C TYR A 12 -21.06 15.21 -40.50
N TYR A 13 -22.31 15.65 -40.63
CA TYR A 13 -22.86 16.08 -41.92
C TYR A 13 -22.23 17.41 -42.35
N ILE A 14 -22.02 18.35 -41.41
CA ILE A 14 -21.29 19.59 -41.69
C ILE A 14 -19.86 19.29 -42.17
N LEU A 15 -19.15 18.39 -41.50
CA LEU A 15 -17.80 17.99 -41.95
C LEU A 15 -17.84 17.31 -43.32
N GLY A 16 -18.81 16.42 -43.55
CA GLY A 16 -18.98 15.70 -44.82
C GLY A 16 -19.25 16.64 -45.99
N ASP A 17 -20.07 17.66 -45.79
CA ASP A 17 -20.35 18.71 -46.78
C ASP A 17 -19.12 19.60 -46.99
N LEU A 18 -18.41 19.99 -45.92
CA LEU A 18 -17.21 20.85 -46.00
C LEU A 18 -16.07 20.20 -46.80
N ILE A 19 -15.89 18.89 -46.68
CA ILE A 19 -14.84 18.15 -47.40
C ILE A 19 -15.35 17.49 -48.68
N GLU A 20 -16.63 17.69 -49.04
CA GLU A 20 -17.32 17.12 -50.20
C GLU A 20 -17.26 15.58 -50.29
N ILE A 21 -17.20 14.90 -49.14
CA ILE A 21 -17.15 13.42 -49.06
C ILE A 21 -18.45 12.90 -48.47
N ALA A 22 -19.36 12.47 -49.37
CA ALA A 22 -20.57 11.77 -48.96
C ALA A 22 -20.25 10.45 -48.24
N ASN A 23 -20.96 10.20 -47.14
CA ASN A 23 -20.88 8.97 -46.35
C ASN A 23 -19.45 8.60 -45.89
N LEU A 24 -18.69 9.60 -45.43
CA LEU A 24 -17.32 9.49 -44.92
C LEU A 24 -17.11 8.29 -43.97
N GLY A 25 -18.06 8.04 -43.05
CA GLY A 25 -17.94 6.96 -42.07
C GLY A 25 -17.96 5.56 -42.68
N ASN A 26 -18.89 5.26 -43.60
CA ASN A 26 -18.91 3.95 -44.24
C ASN A 26 -17.73 3.78 -45.20
N ARG A 27 -17.40 4.81 -46.00
CA ARG A 27 -16.27 4.75 -46.95
C ARG A 27 -14.95 4.57 -46.23
N SER A 28 -14.77 5.23 -45.09
CA SER A 28 -13.63 5.04 -44.19
C SER A 28 -13.53 3.59 -43.70
N ASN A 29 -14.62 3.02 -43.17
CA ASN A 29 -14.63 1.63 -42.70
C ASN A 29 -14.31 0.63 -43.83
N GLN A 30 -14.88 0.82 -45.02
CA GLN A 30 -14.58 0.00 -46.20
C GLN A 30 -13.11 0.13 -46.63
N TYR A 31 -12.53 1.33 -46.54
CA TYR A 31 -11.13 1.55 -46.85
C TYR A 31 -10.18 0.84 -45.87
N TRP A 32 -10.48 0.88 -44.57
CA TRP A 32 -9.74 0.11 -43.54
C TRP A 32 -9.85 -1.40 -43.76
N GLN A 33 -11.04 -1.90 -44.12
CA GLN A 33 -11.24 -3.31 -44.47
C GLN A 33 -10.44 -3.71 -45.73
N TRP A 34 -10.44 -2.87 -46.77
CA TRP A 34 -9.65 -3.10 -47.96
C TRP A 34 -8.14 -3.11 -47.65
N LEU A 35 -7.67 -2.19 -46.79
CA LEU A 35 -6.27 -2.14 -46.37
C LEU A 35 -5.85 -3.44 -45.68
N ALA A 36 -6.69 -3.94 -44.76
CA ALA A 36 -6.48 -5.23 -44.11
C ALA A 36 -6.44 -6.38 -45.14
N LYS A 37 -7.42 -6.47 -46.04
CA LYS A 37 -7.47 -7.51 -47.08
C LYS A 37 -6.24 -7.47 -48.00
N ARG A 38 -5.82 -6.28 -48.44
CA ARG A 38 -4.72 -6.09 -49.39
C ARG A 38 -3.36 -6.36 -48.76
N TYR A 39 -3.08 -5.78 -47.59
CA TYR A 39 -1.74 -5.80 -46.99
C TYR A 39 -1.55 -6.94 -45.98
N LEU A 40 -2.56 -7.25 -45.14
CA LEU A 40 -2.46 -8.36 -44.18
C LEU A 40 -2.67 -9.70 -44.88
N PHE A 41 -3.77 -9.84 -45.64
CA PHE A 41 -4.13 -11.12 -46.26
C PHE A 41 -3.52 -11.33 -47.65
N GLY A 42 -2.93 -10.29 -48.25
CA GLY A 42 -2.32 -10.37 -49.58
C GLY A 42 -3.33 -10.54 -50.71
N ALA A 43 -4.60 -10.22 -50.48
CA ALA A 43 -5.67 -10.42 -51.46
C ALA A 43 -5.57 -9.34 -52.57
N THR A 44 -4.89 -9.68 -53.66
CA THR A 44 -4.63 -8.75 -54.78
C THR A 44 -5.81 -8.55 -55.71
N ALA A 45 -6.78 -9.48 -55.69
CA ALA A 45 -7.99 -9.45 -56.51
C ALA A 45 -9.16 -8.66 -55.89
N VAL A 46 -8.96 -8.06 -54.71
CA VAL A 46 -10.01 -7.25 -54.06
C VAL A 46 -10.06 -5.88 -54.72
N GLU A 47 -11.23 -5.52 -55.24
CA GLU A 47 -11.48 -4.21 -55.83
C GLU A 47 -11.19 -3.10 -54.83
N ARG A 48 -10.46 -2.08 -55.29
CA ARG A 48 -10.12 -0.93 -54.48
C ARG A 48 -11.35 -0.03 -54.36
N PRO A 49 -11.77 0.36 -53.14
CA PRO A 49 -12.83 1.35 -52.98
C PRO A 49 -12.50 2.62 -53.77
N ALA A 50 -13.47 3.12 -54.53
CA ALA A 50 -13.31 4.35 -55.30
C ALA A 50 -12.95 5.50 -54.35
N ALA A 51 -11.72 6.03 -54.48
CA ALA A 51 -11.18 7.05 -53.59
C ALA A 51 -10.04 7.84 -54.25
N THR A 52 -10.13 9.16 -54.25
CA THR A 52 -9.02 10.06 -54.67
C THR A 52 -7.87 10.05 -53.66
N ALA A 53 -6.70 10.54 -54.05
CA ALA A 53 -5.52 10.56 -53.16
C ALA A 53 -5.73 11.42 -51.90
N GLY A 54 -6.56 12.47 -51.98
CA GLY A 54 -6.95 13.31 -50.85
C GLY A 54 -7.93 12.60 -49.89
N GLU A 55 -8.98 11.97 -50.43
CA GLU A 55 -9.98 11.22 -49.64
C GLU A 55 -9.35 10.09 -48.82
N ARG A 56 -8.31 9.43 -49.34
CA ARG A 56 -7.61 8.34 -48.63
C ARG A 56 -7.01 8.77 -47.30
N ARG A 57 -6.43 9.98 -47.24
CA ARG A 57 -5.89 10.51 -45.98
C ARG A 57 -7.02 10.73 -44.98
N TRP A 58 -8.12 11.33 -45.43
CA TRP A 58 -9.32 11.49 -44.61
C TRP A 58 -9.86 10.16 -44.09
N PHE A 59 -9.93 9.10 -44.89
CA PHE A 59 -10.38 7.78 -44.43
C PHE A 59 -9.48 7.16 -43.35
N ILE A 60 -8.15 7.29 -43.47
CA ILE A 60 -7.25 6.76 -42.45
C ILE A 60 -7.44 7.51 -41.13
N PHE A 61 -7.36 8.85 -41.16
CA PHE A 61 -7.46 9.66 -39.95
C PHE A 61 -8.86 9.63 -39.33
N TYR A 62 -9.91 9.81 -40.13
CA TYR A 62 -11.28 9.81 -39.66
C TYR A 62 -11.69 8.44 -39.09
N GLY A 63 -11.32 7.34 -39.75
CA GLY A 63 -11.65 5.99 -39.26
C GLY A 63 -11.04 5.69 -37.89
N ALA A 64 -9.76 6.01 -37.72
CA ALA A 64 -9.07 5.85 -36.43
C ALA A 64 -9.65 6.79 -35.36
N ALA A 65 -9.81 8.08 -35.69
CA ALA A 65 -10.33 9.08 -34.74
C ALA A 65 -11.78 8.77 -34.32
N SER A 66 -12.65 8.40 -35.26
CA SER A 66 -14.04 8.02 -34.97
C SER A 66 -14.13 6.76 -34.10
N PHE A 67 -13.25 5.77 -34.32
CA PHE A 67 -13.20 4.58 -33.48
C PHE A 67 -12.73 4.90 -32.04
N VAL A 68 -11.64 5.66 -31.89
CA VAL A 68 -11.13 6.07 -30.58
C VAL A 68 -12.16 6.90 -29.83
N TYR A 69 -12.75 7.89 -30.50
CA TYR A 69 -13.76 8.75 -29.91
C TYR A 69 -15.02 7.97 -29.50
N ARG A 70 -15.52 7.05 -30.35
CA ARG A 70 -16.67 6.21 -30.01
C ARG A 70 -16.38 5.30 -28.81
N THR A 71 -15.18 4.73 -28.74
CA THR A 71 -14.77 3.90 -27.60
C THR A 71 -14.74 4.73 -26.32
N LEU A 72 -14.14 5.92 -26.37
CA LEU A 72 -14.06 6.83 -25.23
C LEU A 72 -15.45 7.27 -24.76
N VAL A 73 -16.32 7.71 -25.68
CA VAL A 73 -17.68 8.14 -25.34
C VAL A 73 -18.49 6.98 -24.74
N MET A 74 -18.37 5.76 -25.29
CA MET A 74 -19.03 4.59 -24.73
C MET A 74 -18.54 4.34 -23.29
N ILE A 75 -17.22 4.34 -23.06
CA ILE A 75 -16.65 4.15 -21.71
C ILE A 75 -17.14 5.24 -20.75
N VAL A 76 -17.13 6.50 -21.17
CA VAL A 76 -17.58 7.64 -20.34
C VAL A 76 -19.05 7.50 -19.98
N ILE A 77 -19.93 7.23 -20.96
CA ILE A 77 -21.36 7.05 -20.71
C ILE A 77 -21.59 5.84 -19.79
N THR A 78 -20.92 4.72 -20.05
CA THR A 78 -21.02 3.52 -19.21
C THR A 78 -20.58 3.79 -17.77
N LEU A 79 -19.44 4.45 -17.56
CA LEU A 79 -18.95 4.78 -16.21
C LEU A 79 -19.88 5.78 -15.50
N PHE A 80 -20.36 6.79 -16.22
CA PHE A 80 -21.31 7.77 -15.69
C PHE A 80 -22.62 7.10 -15.26
N VAL A 81 -23.22 6.28 -16.13
CA VAL A 81 -24.46 5.56 -15.81
C VAL A 81 -24.23 4.51 -14.72
N ALA A 82 -23.08 3.83 -14.69
CA ALA A 82 -22.76 2.87 -13.64
C ALA A 82 -22.58 3.53 -12.26
N GLY A 83 -22.17 4.80 -12.23
CA GLY A 83 -22.08 5.60 -11.00
C GLY A 83 -23.44 5.90 -10.38
N GLU A 84 -24.46 6.18 -11.20
CA GLU A 84 -25.82 6.48 -10.73
C GLU A 84 -26.70 5.22 -10.61
N PHE A 85 -26.58 4.29 -11.56
CA PHE A 85 -27.35 3.05 -11.68
C PHE A 85 -26.45 1.88 -12.05
N PHE A 86 -25.88 1.21 -11.04
CA PHE A 86 -24.91 0.13 -11.23
C PHE A 86 -25.39 -0.98 -12.19
N VAL A 87 -26.60 -1.51 -11.99
CA VAL A 87 -27.13 -2.63 -12.80
C VAL A 87 -27.32 -2.23 -14.26
N VAL A 88 -27.89 -1.05 -14.52
CA VAL A 88 -28.11 -0.53 -15.87
C VAL A 88 -26.76 -0.25 -16.56
N GLY A 89 -25.81 0.32 -15.82
CA GLY A 89 -24.45 0.55 -16.30
C GLY A 89 -23.76 -0.74 -16.73
N VAL A 90 -23.86 -1.82 -15.95
CA VAL A 90 -23.28 -3.13 -16.28
C VAL A 90 -23.93 -3.72 -17.53
N VAL A 91 -25.26 -3.68 -17.64
CA VAL A 91 -25.96 -4.19 -18.83
C VAL A 91 -25.55 -3.43 -20.10
N LEU A 92 -25.47 -2.10 -20.01
CA LEU A 92 -24.99 -1.25 -21.11
C LEU A 92 -23.52 -1.51 -21.45
N ALA A 93 -22.67 -1.75 -20.45
CA ALA A 93 -21.27 -2.11 -20.65
C ALA A 93 -21.13 -3.42 -21.44
N ILE A 94 -21.86 -4.45 -21.03
CA ILE A 94 -21.86 -5.76 -21.70
C ILE A 94 -22.38 -5.61 -23.12
N TRP A 95 -23.52 -4.93 -23.31
CA TRP A 95 -24.10 -4.68 -24.63
C TRP A 95 -23.14 -3.93 -25.56
N GLY A 96 -22.55 -2.83 -25.06
CA GLY A 96 -21.56 -2.04 -25.79
C GLY A 96 -20.32 -2.86 -26.15
N ALA A 97 -19.79 -3.65 -25.21
CA ALA A 97 -18.64 -4.50 -25.45
C ALA A 97 -18.93 -5.60 -26.48
N VAL A 98 -20.10 -6.24 -26.40
CA VAL A 98 -20.51 -7.27 -27.35
C VAL A 98 -20.64 -6.68 -28.75
N THR A 99 -21.30 -5.54 -28.89
CA THR A 99 -21.53 -4.91 -30.20
C THR A 99 -20.28 -4.29 -30.81
N MET A 100 -19.38 -3.75 -29.98
CA MET A 100 -18.19 -3.03 -30.43
C MET A 100 -16.97 -3.92 -30.65
N PHE A 101 -16.82 -5.00 -29.88
CA PHE A 101 -15.65 -5.88 -29.95
C PHE A 101 -16.02 -7.31 -30.35
N VAL A 102 -16.95 -7.95 -29.63
CA VAL A 102 -17.22 -9.40 -29.82
C VAL A 102 -17.79 -9.69 -31.22
N LEU A 103 -18.84 -8.97 -31.63
CA LEU A 103 -19.46 -9.16 -32.94
C LEU A 103 -18.49 -8.90 -34.12
N PRO A 104 -17.75 -7.78 -34.19
CA PRO A 104 -16.83 -7.56 -35.30
C PRO A 104 -15.66 -8.55 -35.30
N ILE A 105 -15.15 -8.97 -34.15
CA ILE A 105 -14.11 -10.00 -34.05
C ILE A 105 -14.65 -11.34 -34.56
N ALA A 106 -15.84 -11.76 -34.12
CA ALA A 106 -16.48 -12.99 -34.57
C ALA A 106 -16.75 -12.98 -36.08
N LYS A 107 -17.22 -11.85 -36.62
CA LYS A 107 -17.39 -11.64 -38.07
C LYS A 107 -16.04 -11.65 -38.81
N GLY A 108 -14.97 -11.16 -38.21
CA GLY A 108 -13.63 -11.22 -38.76
C GLY A 108 -13.13 -12.66 -38.88
N PHE A 109 -13.27 -13.46 -37.82
CA PHE A 109 -12.91 -14.89 -37.84
C PHE A 109 -13.75 -15.67 -38.86
N SER A 110 -15.08 -15.46 -38.87
CA SER A 110 -15.95 -16.14 -39.84
C SER A 110 -15.66 -15.71 -41.28
N TYR A 111 -15.28 -14.44 -41.50
CA TYR A 111 -14.85 -13.96 -42.82
C TYR A 111 -13.56 -14.65 -43.29
N VAL A 112 -12.56 -14.81 -42.43
CA VAL A 112 -11.31 -15.50 -42.80
C VAL A 112 -11.55 -16.98 -43.11
N LEU A 113 -12.42 -17.64 -42.34
CA LEU A 113 -12.71 -19.07 -42.48
C LEU A 113 -13.67 -19.38 -43.65
N SER A 114 -14.69 -18.55 -43.88
CA SER A 114 -15.82 -18.88 -44.76
C SER A 114 -15.91 -18.02 -46.03
N SER A 115 -15.15 -16.93 -46.16
CA SER A 115 -15.29 -16.03 -47.32
C SER A 115 -14.78 -16.67 -48.63
N PRO A 116 -15.58 -16.65 -49.72
CA PRO A 116 -15.14 -17.03 -51.05
C PRO A 116 -14.08 -16.10 -51.64
N GLU A 117 -14.07 -14.81 -51.24
CA GLU A 117 -13.13 -13.79 -51.73
C GLU A 117 -11.67 -14.12 -51.41
N LEU A 118 -11.44 -14.93 -50.37
CA LEU A 118 -10.12 -15.29 -49.87
C LEU A 118 -9.65 -16.66 -50.37
N GLN A 119 -10.40 -17.38 -51.22
CA GLN A 119 -10.05 -18.76 -51.61
C GLN A 119 -8.61 -18.92 -52.13
N ARG A 120 -8.10 -17.95 -52.91
CA ARG A 120 -6.73 -17.99 -53.46
C ARG A 120 -5.64 -17.67 -52.43
N THR A 121 -5.97 -16.94 -51.36
CA THR A 121 -5.03 -16.50 -50.32
C THR A 121 -5.40 -17.03 -48.92
N ARG A 122 -6.27 -18.04 -48.84
CA ARG A 122 -6.87 -18.53 -47.58
C ARG A 122 -5.81 -18.96 -46.58
N ARG A 123 -4.84 -19.78 -47.00
CA ARG A 123 -3.72 -20.19 -46.15
C ARG A 123 -2.96 -19.00 -45.56
N ARG A 124 -2.69 -17.95 -46.35
CA ARG A 124 -2.01 -16.74 -45.87
C ARG A 124 -2.89 -15.96 -44.89
N ALA A 125 -4.18 -15.80 -45.19
CA ALA A 125 -5.11 -15.09 -44.31
C ALA A 125 -5.32 -15.81 -42.97
N GLU A 126 -5.44 -17.14 -42.98
CA GLU A 126 -5.48 -17.98 -41.79
C GLU A 126 -4.17 -17.89 -41.01
N LEU A 127 -3.02 -18.08 -41.66
CA LEU A 127 -1.71 -17.99 -41.01
C LEU A 127 -1.45 -16.61 -40.40
N VAL A 128 -1.79 -15.52 -41.09
CA VAL A 128 -1.60 -14.17 -40.55
C VAL A 128 -2.56 -13.93 -39.40
N THR A 129 -3.83 -14.32 -39.50
CA THR A 129 -4.83 -14.07 -38.44
C THR A 129 -4.55 -14.93 -37.20
N PHE A 130 -4.49 -16.25 -37.36
CA PHE A 130 -4.24 -17.18 -36.25
C PHE A 130 -2.80 -17.13 -35.77
N GLY A 131 -1.83 -16.89 -36.65
CA GLY A 131 -0.43 -16.69 -36.26
C GLY A 131 -0.23 -15.38 -35.48
N SER A 132 -0.87 -14.28 -35.87
CA SER A 132 -0.83 -13.04 -35.08
C SER A 132 -1.55 -13.21 -33.74
N LEU A 133 -2.68 -13.90 -33.72
CA LEU A 133 -3.39 -14.22 -32.48
C LEU A 133 -2.53 -15.10 -31.57
N ALA A 134 -1.93 -16.16 -32.11
CA ALA A 134 -1.04 -17.06 -31.37
C ALA A 134 0.20 -16.32 -30.86
N ALA A 135 0.81 -15.45 -31.67
CA ALA A 135 1.94 -14.62 -31.27
C ALA A 135 1.55 -13.63 -30.15
N PHE A 136 0.36 -13.04 -30.21
CA PHE A 136 -0.16 -12.15 -29.17
C PHE A 136 -0.44 -12.91 -27.87
N LEU A 137 -1.07 -14.09 -27.94
CA LEU A 137 -1.30 -14.94 -26.77
C LEU A 137 0.03 -15.43 -26.17
N LEU A 138 0.99 -15.82 -27.02
CA LEU A 138 2.33 -16.20 -26.59
C LEU A 138 3.05 -15.03 -25.91
N PHE A 139 2.92 -13.81 -26.43
CA PHE A 139 3.46 -12.61 -25.79
C PHE A 139 2.91 -12.43 -24.36
N ILE A 140 1.59 -12.57 -24.18
CA ILE A 140 0.94 -12.43 -22.86
C ILE A 140 1.38 -13.53 -21.87
N VAL A 141 1.62 -14.74 -22.36
CA VAL A 141 1.92 -15.92 -21.52
C VAL A 141 3.42 -16.10 -21.27
N ALA A 142 4.28 -15.73 -22.21
CA ALA A 142 5.71 -16.05 -22.18
C ALA A 142 6.62 -14.85 -21.90
N VAL A 143 6.23 -13.62 -22.26
CA VAL A 143 7.12 -12.46 -22.10
C VAL A 143 7.00 -11.92 -20.66
N PRO A 144 8.09 -11.97 -19.87
CA PRO A 144 8.07 -11.46 -18.50
C PRO A 144 7.98 -9.94 -18.51
N MET A 145 7.01 -9.40 -17.79
CA MET A 145 6.80 -7.96 -17.62
C MET A 145 7.16 -7.54 -16.20
N PRO A 146 7.67 -6.30 -16.00
CA PRO A 146 8.08 -5.82 -14.68
C PRO A 146 6.87 -5.74 -13.75
N LEU A 147 7.01 -6.32 -12.55
CA LEU A 147 6.00 -6.31 -11.51
C LEU A 147 6.44 -5.40 -10.36
N ARG A 148 5.55 -4.52 -9.91
CA ARG A 148 5.85 -3.51 -8.90
C ARG A 148 4.67 -3.34 -7.94
N THR A 149 4.99 -3.27 -6.65
CA THR A 149 4.03 -2.89 -5.60
C THR A 149 4.40 -1.54 -5.04
N HIS A 150 3.40 -0.68 -4.88
CA HIS A 150 3.55 0.65 -4.32
C HIS A 150 2.95 0.69 -2.91
N ALA A 151 3.73 1.19 -1.97
CA ALA A 151 3.33 1.31 -0.58
C ALA A 151 3.71 2.68 -0.02
N GLU A 152 3.14 3.02 1.14
CA GLU A 152 3.43 4.26 1.85
C GLU A 152 4.01 3.92 3.22
N GLY A 153 4.97 4.73 3.64
CA GLY A 153 5.61 4.59 4.93
C GLY A 153 5.90 5.93 5.57
N VAL A 154 6.45 5.87 6.77
CA VAL A 154 6.93 7.04 7.51
C VAL A 154 8.34 6.79 7.96
N VAL A 155 9.16 7.85 7.96
CA VAL A 155 10.44 7.83 8.67
C VAL A 155 10.16 7.59 10.13
N TRP A 156 10.81 6.57 10.67
CA TRP A 156 10.54 6.01 11.98
C TRP A 156 11.84 5.94 12.79
N VAL A 157 11.73 5.58 14.05
CA VAL A 157 12.88 5.28 14.91
C VAL A 157 12.81 3.85 15.41
N PRO A 158 13.95 3.19 15.68
CA PRO A 158 13.96 1.88 16.32
C PRO A 158 13.13 1.86 17.62
N GLU A 159 12.55 0.72 17.98
CA GLU A 159 11.68 0.61 19.18
C GLU A 159 12.44 0.90 20.49
N ASN A 160 13.73 0.54 20.55
CA ASN A 160 14.61 0.86 21.67
C ASN A 160 15.02 2.34 21.74
N ALA A 161 14.68 3.15 20.74
CA ALA A 161 14.87 4.59 20.75
C ALA A 161 13.64 5.35 21.26
N GLU A 162 12.52 4.69 21.52
CA GLU A 162 11.33 5.33 22.09
C GLU A 162 11.48 5.53 23.60
N VAL A 163 11.32 6.77 24.07
CA VAL A 163 11.30 7.09 25.49
C VAL A 163 9.86 7.01 25.98
N ARG A 164 9.55 5.96 26.74
CA ARG A 164 8.22 5.71 27.31
C ARG A 164 8.26 5.72 28.83
N ALA A 165 7.15 6.11 29.46
CA ALA A 165 6.98 6.00 30.89
C ALA A 165 6.91 4.51 31.33
N GLY A 166 7.81 4.07 32.20
CA GLY A 166 7.82 2.69 32.70
C GLY A 166 6.67 2.36 33.67
N ALA A 167 6.19 3.38 34.39
CA ALA A 167 5.07 3.32 35.31
C ALA A 167 4.19 4.58 35.18
N SER A 168 2.98 4.52 35.74
CA SER A 168 2.11 5.69 35.84
C SER A 168 2.52 6.52 37.06
N GLY A 169 2.62 7.85 36.90
CA GLY A 169 3.00 8.75 37.98
C GLY A 169 3.10 10.20 37.51
N PHE A 170 3.38 11.11 38.44
CA PHE A 170 3.63 12.52 38.13
C PHE A 170 5.11 12.72 37.83
N VAL A 171 5.45 13.41 36.74
CA VAL A 171 6.85 13.76 36.46
C VAL A 171 7.34 14.72 37.53
N GLU A 172 8.31 14.28 38.32
CA GLU A 172 8.89 15.07 39.41
C GLU A 172 9.97 16.01 38.87
N ARG A 173 10.88 15.45 38.07
CA ARG A 173 12.02 16.19 37.54
C ARG A 173 12.51 15.60 36.23
N LEU A 174 12.92 16.50 35.33
CA LEU A 174 13.72 16.17 34.16
C LEU A 174 15.20 16.37 34.54
N TRP A 175 16.00 15.30 34.47
CA TRP A 175 17.41 15.30 34.85
C TRP A 175 18.33 15.76 33.71
N VAL A 176 17.84 15.68 32.48
CA VAL A 176 18.60 15.97 31.26
C VAL A 176 17.91 17.08 30.44
N ALA A 177 18.68 18.06 29.96
CA ALA A 177 18.12 19.12 29.14
C ALA A 177 17.58 18.57 27.79
N PRO A 178 16.45 19.09 27.27
CA PRO A 178 15.98 18.71 25.94
C PRO A 178 17.04 18.98 24.86
N GLU A 179 17.09 18.13 23.82
CA GLU A 179 18.07 18.20 22.71
C GLU A 179 19.54 17.99 23.13
N SER A 180 19.80 17.47 24.34
CA SER A 180 21.16 17.09 24.75
C SER A 180 21.48 15.62 24.41
N SER A 181 22.78 15.33 24.33
CA SER A 181 23.28 13.98 24.09
C SER A 181 23.26 13.17 25.38
N VAL A 182 22.73 11.96 25.31
CA VAL A 182 22.63 11.00 26.42
C VAL A 182 23.37 9.70 26.12
N GLY A 183 23.92 9.09 27.16
CA GLY A 183 24.50 7.76 27.15
C GLY A 183 23.49 6.64 27.41
N VAL A 184 23.95 5.39 27.36
CA VAL A 184 23.13 4.23 27.76
C VAL A 184 22.97 4.24 29.29
N ASP A 185 21.77 3.89 29.76
CA ASP A 185 21.34 3.84 31.16
C ASP A 185 21.39 5.19 31.91
N GLU A 186 21.51 6.29 31.18
CA GLU A 186 21.46 7.63 31.75
C GLU A 186 20.02 7.98 32.18
N LEU A 187 19.86 8.50 33.40
CA LEU A 187 18.56 8.90 33.94
C LEU A 187 18.05 10.15 33.22
N LEU A 188 16.91 10.02 32.53
CA LEU A 188 16.31 11.11 31.76
C LEU A 188 15.33 11.92 32.61
N LEU A 189 14.37 11.22 33.23
CA LEU A 189 13.35 11.81 34.09
C LEU A 189 12.95 10.84 35.19
N SER A 190 12.54 11.41 36.32
CA SER A 190 11.93 10.66 37.41
C SER A 190 10.44 10.98 37.50
N THR A 191 9.64 9.95 37.72
CA THR A 191 8.24 10.08 38.10
C THR A 191 8.06 9.72 39.57
N ALA A 192 7.05 10.28 40.20
CA ALA A 192 6.69 9.99 41.58
C ALA A 192 5.25 9.48 41.63
N GLU A 193 5.08 8.38 42.37
CA GLU A 193 3.77 7.85 42.74
C GLU A 193 3.83 7.45 44.23
N PRO A 194 3.34 8.32 45.15
CA PRO A 194 3.45 8.09 46.58
C PRO A 194 2.90 6.74 47.04
N ALA A 195 1.87 6.22 46.36
CA ALA A 195 1.30 4.91 46.67
C ALA A 195 2.29 3.75 46.42
N VAL A 196 3.14 3.85 45.40
CA VAL A 196 4.16 2.83 45.09
C VAL A 196 5.24 2.84 46.16
N THR A 197 5.75 4.01 46.53
CA THR A 197 6.75 4.16 47.60
C THR A 197 6.23 3.62 48.93
N ALA A 198 5.01 3.97 49.32
CA ALA A 198 4.38 3.45 50.54
C ALA A 198 4.20 1.91 50.50
N SER A 199 3.86 1.36 49.33
CA SER A 199 3.72 -0.09 49.15
C SER A 199 5.05 -0.84 49.31
N VAL A 200 6.14 -0.28 48.80
CA VAL A 200 7.50 -0.84 48.98
C VAL A 200 7.88 -0.86 50.46
N GLU A 201 7.70 0.26 51.17
CA GLU A 201 8.04 0.34 52.60
C GLU A 201 7.19 -0.63 53.45
N GLN A 202 5.90 -0.76 53.14
CA GLN A 202 5.02 -1.72 53.80
C GLN A 202 5.45 -3.17 53.52
N ALA A 203 5.80 -3.50 52.28
CA ALA A 203 6.28 -4.83 51.91
C ALA A 203 7.62 -5.17 52.57
N ARG A 204 8.56 -4.21 52.64
CA ARG A 204 9.83 -4.37 53.37
C ARG A 204 9.60 -4.64 54.85
N ALA A 205 8.65 -3.94 55.48
CA ALA A 205 8.30 -4.19 56.88
C ALA A 205 7.71 -5.59 57.10
N ARG A 206 6.84 -6.06 56.20
CA ARG A 206 6.30 -7.44 56.24
C ARG A 206 7.39 -8.49 56.09
N VAL A 207 8.27 -8.35 55.11
CA VAL A 207 9.41 -9.28 54.93
C VAL A 207 10.25 -9.35 56.21
N ARG A 208 10.61 -8.19 56.80
CA ARG A 208 11.35 -8.16 58.07
C ARG A 208 10.60 -8.86 59.21
N GLN A 209 9.28 -8.70 59.29
CA GLN A 209 8.46 -9.37 60.29
C GLN A 209 8.54 -10.90 60.15
N PHE A 210 8.35 -11.43 58.93
CA PHE A 210 8.43 -12.86 58.67
C PHE A 210 9.84 -13.42 58.84
N GLU A 211 10.89 -12.65 58.53
CA GLU A 211 12.28 -13.05 58.80
C GLU A 211 12.55 -13.24 60.29
N VAL A 212 12.05 -12.32 61.13
CA VAL A 212 12.17 -12.44 62.59
C VAL A 212 11.36 -13.63 63.11
N GLN A 213 10.14 -13.84 62.62
CA GLN A 213 9.32 -15.00 63.04
C GLN A 213 9.96 -16.33 62.65
N TYR A 214 10.50 -16.43 61.44
CA TYR A 214 11.26 -17.59 61.01
C TYR A 214 12.47 -17.84 61.90
N ALA A 215 13.21 -16.76 62.22
CA ALA A 215 14.40 -16.83 63.07
C ALA A 215 14.13 -17.39 64.47
N THR A 216 12.98 -17.04 65.05
CA THR A 216 12.55 -17.56 66.35
C THR A 216 12.13 -19.02 66.28
N LEU A 217 11.36 -19.40 65.25
CA LEU A 217 10.73 -20.73 65.19
C LEU A 217 11.64 -21.83 64.63
N MET A 218 12.71 -21.47 63.89
CA MET A 218 13.58 -22.43 63.21
C MET A 218 14.26 -23.45 64.14
N PHE A 219 14.50 -23.07 65.41
CA PHE A 219 15.17 -23.91 66.40
C PHE A 219 14.19 -24.69 67.29
N GLU A 220 12.94 -24.22 67.43
CA GLU A 220 11.94 -24.81 68.33
C GLU A 220 10.96 -25.72 67.59
N GLU A 221 10.40 -25.27 66.47
CA GLU A 221 9.27 -25.92 65.80
C GLU A 221 9.46 -25.98 64.27
N ARG A 222 10.18 -27.00 63.79
CA ARG A 222 10.51 -27.17 62.35
C ARG A 222 9.30 -27.12 61.41
N ALA A 223 8.16 -27.71 61.81
CA ALA A 223 6.97 -27.72 60.96
C ALA A 223 6.33 -26.32 60.81
N ARG A 224 6.27 -25.53 61.89
CA ARG A 224 5.77 -24.15 61.83
C ARG A 224 6.78 -23.23 61.12
N ALA A 225 8.08 -23.43 61.34
CA ALA A 225 9.12 -22.71 60.63
C ALA A 225 9.05 -22.93 59.11
N ALA A 226 8.74 -24.14 58.64
CA ALA A 226 8.56 -24.42 57.21
C ALA A 226 7.38 -23.63 56.61
N ALA A 227 6.24 -23.54 57.30
CA ALA A 227 5.11 -22.73 56.84
C ALA A 227 5.45 -21.23 56.76
N ILE A 228 6.12 -20.69 57.80
CA ILE A 228 6.58 -19.30 57.81
C ILE A 228 7.62 -19.04 56.72
N GLN A 229 8.45 -20.02 56.39
CA GLN A 229 9.40 -19.92 55.28
C GLN A 229 8.68 -19.78 53.93
N GLU A 230 7.60 -20.53 53.71
CA GLU A 230 6.79 -20.40 52.49
C GLU A 230 6.13 -19.01 52.40
N ASP A 231 5.59 -18.49 53.51
CA ASP A 231 5.01 -17.15 53.56
C ASP A 231 6.07 -16.05 53.37
N LEU A 232 7.26 -16.22 53.96
CA LEU A 232 8.39 -15.33 53.75
C LEU A 232 8.81 -15.27 52.28
N LEU A 233 8.90 -16.43 51.61
CA LEU A 233 9.21 -16.49 50.18
C LEU A 233 8.15 -15.76 49.36
N ARG A 234 6.87 -15.91 49.71
CA ARG A 234 5.76 -15.19 49.06
C ARG A 234 5.87 -13.68 49.24
N GLU A 235 6.14 -13.21 50.45
CA GLU A 235 6.32 -11.78 50.72
C GLU A 235 7.57 -11.21 50.04
N LYS A 236 8.66 -11.99 49.94
CA LYS A 236 9.86 -11.58 49.17
C LYS A 236 9.55 -11.38 47.69
N VAL A 237 8.75 -12.28 47.08
CA VAL A 237 8.30 -12.11 45.69
C VAL A 237 7.39 -10.89 45.54
N ALA A 238 6.52 -10.62 46.52
CA ALA A 238 5.68 -9.43 46.53
C ALA A 238 6.52 -8.14 46.63
N LEU A 239 7.52 -8.11 47.52
CA LEU A 239 8.46 -7.00 47.64
C LEU A 239 9.21 -6.74 46.33
N ALA A 240 9.78 -7.78 45.71
CA ALA A 240 10.49 -7.65 44.44
C ALA A 240 9.61 -7.03 43.34
N ARG A 241 8.31 -7.37 43.29
CA ARG A 241 7.35 -6.76 42.34
C ARG A 241 7.08 -5.29 42.63
N TYR A 242 7.07 -4.87 43.90
CA TYR A 242 6.91 -3.46 44.25
C TYR A 242 8.19 -2.66 43.97
N GLU A 243 9.36 -3.26 44.20
CA GLU A 243 10.66 -2.66 43.85
C GLU A 243 10.80 -2.50 42.33
N GLU A 244 10.42 -3.50 41.53
CA GLU A 244 10.40 -3.38 40.06
C GLU A 244 9.47 -2.24 39.59
N LYS A 245 8.34 -2.02 40.26
CA LYS A 245 7.44 -0.89 39.98
C LYS A 245 8.06 0.45 40.39
N LEU A 246 8.84 0.49 41.46
CA LEU A 246 9.54 1.68 41.92
C LEU A 246 10.65 2.04 40.93
N ASP A 247 11.43 1.06 40.48
CA ASP A 247 12.48 1.25 39.47
C ASP A 247 11.88 1.72 38.14
N ALA A 248 10.71 1.21 37.77
CA ALA A 248 9.98 1.65 36.58
C ALA A 248 9.48 3.12 36.63
N LEU A 249 9.56 3.79 37.78
CA LEU A 249 9.32 5.24 37.88
C LEU A 249 10.50 6.06 37.37
N LEU A 250 11.70 5.46 37.28
CA LEU A 250 12.87 6.04 36.66
C LEU A 250 12.86 5.72 35.17
N VAL A 251 12.93 6.74 34.33
CA VAL A 251 13.01 6.58 32.89
C VAL A 251 14.44 6.84 32.45
N VAL A 252 15.09 5.79 31.96
CA VAL A 252 16.50 5.80 31.52
C VAL A 252 16.61 5.69 30.00
N ALA A 253 17.75 6.10 29.46
CA ALA A 253 18.07 5.97 28.04
C ALA A 253 18.50 4.53 27.68
N ALA A 254 17.73 3.85 26.84
CA ALA A 254 18.09 2.50 26.37
C ALA A 254 19.17 2.48 25.27
N VAL A 255 19.39 3.62 24.61
CA VAL A 255 20.38 3.79 23.53
C VAL A 255 21.06 5.14 23.67
N PRO A 256 22.32 5.29 23.20
CA PRO A 256 22.95 6.60 23.17
C PRO A 256 22.34 7.45 22.05
N GLY A 257 22.36 8.78 22.19
CA GLY A 257 21.92 9.70 21.15
C GLY A 257 21.39 11.02 21.68
N VAL A 258 20.68 11.78 20.86
CA VAL A 258 20.09 13.07 21.25
C VAL A 258 18.66 12.88 21.71
N LEU A 259 18.35 13.34 22.93
CA LEU A 259 17.01 13.26 23.51
C LEU A 259 16.08 14.32 22.90
N LYS A 260 15.02 13.85 22.23
CA LYS A 260 13.95 14.70 21.67
C LYS A 260 12.64 14.42 22.38
N LEU A 261 12.22 15.34 23.25
CA LEU A 261 10.97 15.24 24.01
C LEU A 261 9.84 15.99 23.33
N ALA A 262 8.63 15.43 23.42
CA ALA A 262 7.42 16.11 22.98
C ALA A 262 6.98 17.13 24.05
N ARG A 263 7.12 18.42 23.75
CA ARG A 263 6.75 19.54 24.65
C ARG A 263 7.39 19.42 26.04
N PRO A 264 8.73 19.50 26.14
CA PRO A 264 9.45 19.29 27.40
C PRO A 264 9.00 20.24 28.52
N GLN A 265 8.54 21.44 28.19
CA GLN A 265 8.04 22.43 29.14
C GLN A 265 6.74 22.01 29.84
N ASP A 266 5.95 21.12 29.24
CA ASP A 266 4.66 20.66 29.79
C ASP A 266 4.84 19.38 30.64
N LEU A 267 6.06 18.84 30.73
CA LEU A 267 6.31 17.59 31.44
C LEU A 267 6.36 17.76 32.96
N PRO A 268 7.07 18.73 33.56
CA PRO A 268 7.15 18.83 35.02
C PRO A 268 5.77 18.95 35.67
N GLY A 269 5.46 18.07 36.62
CA GLY A 269 4.18 18.01 37.32
C GLY A 269 3.03 17.37 36.51
N ARG A 270 3.25 16.95 35.27
CA ARG A 270 2.23 16.26 34.46
C ARG A 270 2.12 14.80 34.88
N PHE A 271 0.89 14.31 34.95
CA PHE A 271 0.61 12.88 35.09
C PHE A 271 0.83 12.15 33.76
N VAL A 272 1.68 11.12 33.77
CA VAL A 272 1.95 10.24 32.63
C VAL A 272 1.50 8.83 32.95
N LYS A 273 0.98 8.11 31.95
CA LYS A 273 0.53 6.72 32.10
C LYS A 273 1.65 5.75 31.72
N LYS A 274 1.69 4.58 32.36
CA LYS A 274 2.56 3.47 31.94
C LYS A 274 2.42 3.21 30.43
N GLY A 275 3.54 3.21 29.72
CA GLY A 275 3.64 3.01 28.28
C GLY A 275 3.41 4.25 27.43
N GLU A 276 3.08 5.40 28.03
CA GLU A 276 2.92 6.67 27.31
C GLU A 276 4.25 7.11 26.69
N LEU A 277 4.20 7.52 25.42
CA LEU A 277 5.36 8.00 24.67
C LEU A 277 5.68 9.45 25.05
N LEU A 278 6.87 9.68 25.59
CA LEU A 278 7.35 10.99 26.03
C LEU A 278 8.27 11.65 24.99
N GLY A 279 8.95 10.84 24.19
CA GLY A 279 9.88 11.32 23.17
C GLY A 279 10.69 10.20 22.53
N TYR A 280 11.79 10.58 21.89
CA TYR A 280 12.69 9.68 21.18
C TYR A 280 14.15 10.03 21.46
N ILE A 281 15.03 9.04 21.45
CA ILE A 281 16.48 9.23 21.45
C ILE A 281 16.98 8.93 20.05
N VAL A 282 17.56 9.92 19.38
CA VAL A 282 17.98 9.76 17.98
C VAL A 282 19.49 9.81 17.87
N SER A 283 20.09 8.72 17.42
CA SER A 283 21.50 8.65 17.05
C SER A 283 21.66 9.00 15.57
N GLY A 284 22.08 10.23 15.28
CA GLY A 284 22.23 10.73 13.91
C GLY A 284 20.90 10.95 13.17
N PRO A 285 20.91 11.12 11.84
CA PRO A 285 19.67 11.25 11.07
C PRO A 285 18.91 9.91 11.07
N PRO A 286 17.58 9.91 11.27
CA PRO A 286 16.79 8.68 11.27
C PRO A 286 16.81 8.04 9.88
N ARG A 287 17.26 6.78 9.82
CA ARG A 287 17.36 5.99 8.59
C ARG A 287 16.33 4.88 8.49
N LEU A 288 15.57 4.65 9.55
CA LEU A 288 14.51 3.64 9.54
C LEU A 288 13.26 4.21 8.89
N VAL A 289 12.66 3.44 8.01
CA VAL A 289 11.34 3.73 7.44
C VAL A 289 10.42 2.57 7.77
N ARG A 290 9.28 2.87 8.38
CA ARG A 290 8.22 1.88 8.60
C ARG A 290 7.16 2.02 7.51
N VAL A 291 7.06 1.00 6.66
CA VAL A 291 6.16 0.94 5.51
C VAL A 291 4.97 0.06 5.83
N VAL A 292 3.80 0.47 5.36
CA VAL A 292 2.56 -0.29 5.49
C VAL A 292 2.19 -0.88 4.13
N VAL A 293 2.04 -2.21 4.09
CA VAL A 293 1.67 -2.98 2.90
C VAL A 293 0.32 -3.65 3.15
N GLY A 294 -0.56 -3.59 2.15
CA GLY A 294 -1.88 -4.21 2.21
C GLY A 294 -1.82 -5.75 2.14
N GLN A 295 -2.89 -6.40 2.57
CA GLN A 295 -2.99 -7.86 2.58
C GLN A 295 -2.86 -8.48 1.19
N ASP A 296 -3.30 -7.80 0.13
CA ASP A 296 -3.24 -8.34 -1.23
C ASP A 296 -1.81 -8.47 -1.76
N ASP A 297 -0.92 -7.57 -1.36
CA ASP A 297 0.43 -7.48 -1.91
C ASP A 297 1.50 -8.13 -1.02
N ILE A 298 1.13 -8.57 0.19
CA ILE A 298 2.09 -9.11 1.18
C ILE A 298 2.90 -10.28 0.65
N ALA A 299 2.25 -11.19 -0.09
CA ALA A 299 2.90 -12.37 -0.64
C ALA A 299 4.01 -12.01 -1.63
N LEU A 300 3.79 -10.96 -2.44
CA LEU A 300 4.77 -10.47 -3.42
C LEU A 300 6.00 -9.87 -2.73
N VAL A 301 5.77 -9.08 -1.67
CA VAL A 301 6.86 -8.48 -0.89
C VAL A 301 7.67 -9.55 -0.16
N ARG A 302 7.04 -10.61 0.35
CA ARG A 302 7.74 -11.70 1.05
C ARG A 302 8.51 -12.65 0.13
N GLN A 303 7.93 -13.03 -1.00
CA GLN A 303 8.43 -14.17 -1.80
C GLN A 303 9.16 -13.75 -3.08
N SER A 304 8.96 -12.54 -3.57
CA SER A 304 9.41 -12.15 -4.90
C SER A 304 10.13 -10.80 -4.93
N LEU A 305 10.62 -10.31 -3.79
CA LEU A 305 11.33 -9.04 -3.70
C LEU A 305 12.72 -9.11 -4.36
N GLU A 306 12.99 -8.21 -5.30
CA GLU A 306 14.33 -8.04 -5.90
C GLU A 306 15.02 -6.76 -5.42
N ALA A 307 14.29 -5.65 -5.36
CA ALA A 307 14.83 -4.37 -4.92
C ALA A 307 13.74 -3.49 -4.29
N VAL A 308 14.16 -2.53 -3.46
CA VAL A 308 13.27 -1.54 -2.86
C VAL A 308 13.79 -0.14 -3.20
N ASP A 309 12.92 0.69 -3.74
CA ASP A 309 13.20 2.10 -3.93
C ASP A 309 12.31 2.96 -3.05
N VAL A 310 12.86 4.02 -2.50
CA VAL A 310 12.14 4.97 -1.65
C VAL A 310 12.27 6.38 -2.21
N LYS A 311 11.15 7.11 -2.17
CA LYS A 311 11.09 8.55 -2.39
C LYS A 311 10.55 9.23 -1.14
N ILE A 312 11.20 10.31 -0.74
CA ILE A 312 10.79 11.10 0.42
C ILE A 312 9.85 12.19 -0.06
N ALA A 313 8.78 12.47 0.71
CA ALA A 313 7.75 13.42 0.30
C ALA A 313 8.28 14.84 0.05
N ASP A 314 9.34 15.25 0.75
CA ASP A 314 10.00 16.56 0.57
C ASP A 314 10.92 16.61 -0.67
N ARG A 315 11.31 15.46 -1.24
CA ARG A 315 12.34 15.33 -2.30
C ARG A 315 11.96 14.30 -3.36
N LEU A 316 10.78 14.45 -3.97
CA LEU A 316 10.22 13.52 -4.97
C LEU A 316 11.05 13.37 -6.26
N HIS A 317 11.97 14.30 -6.53
CA HIS A 317 12.85 14.29 -7.70
C HIS A 317 13.98 13.26 -7.58
N ARG A 318 14.34 12.82 -6.37
CA ARG A 318 15.35 11.77 -6.14
C ARG A 318 14.71 10.45 -5.74
N THR A 319 15.40 9.37 -6.06
CA THR A 319 15.03 8.00 -5.70
C THR A 319 16.22 7.38 -4.98
N TYR A 320 15.99 6.77 -3.83
CA TYR A 320 17.03 6.16 -3.02
C TYR A 320 16.80 4.66 -2.96
N PRO A 321 17.82 3.82 -3.20
CA PRO A 321 17.71 2.39 -2.94
C PRO A 321 17.60 2.18 -1.42
N ALA A 322 16.67 1.34 -0.99
CA ALA A 322 16.50 0.98 0.41
C ALA A 322 16.69 -0.52 0.61
N ARG A 323 17.07 -0.91 1.82
CA ARG A 323 17.21 -2.32 2.19
C ARG A 323 16.08 -2.72 3.12
N LEU A 324 15.45 -3.87 2.86
CA LEU A 324 14.51 -4.47 3.80
C LEU A 324 15.29 -5.03 5.00
N ILE A 325 15.07 -4.50 6.20
CA ILE A 325 15.72 -4.96 7.44
C ILE A 325 14.93 -6.09 8.05
N ARG A 326 13.64 -5.85 8.30
CA ARG A 326 12.76 -6.82 8.94
C ARG A 326 11.30 -6.63 8.55
N GLU A 327 10.57 -7.71 8.67
CA GLU A 327 9.12 -7.71 8.72
C GLU A 327 8.66 -7.69 10.18
N VAL A 328 7.68 -6.84 10.50
CA VAL A 328 7.02 -6.89 11.81
C VAL A 328 6.05 -8.07 11.79
N PRO A 329 6.19 -9.06 12.70
CA PRO A 329 5.38 -10.26 12.65
C PRO A 329 3.89 -9.97 12.87
N GLY A 330 3.05 -10.56 12.00
CA GLY A 330 1.60 -10.52 12.14
C GLY A 330 0.93 -9.37 11.38
N ALA A 331 -0.38 -9.49 11.24
CA ALA A 331 -1.20 -8.47 10.63
C ALA A 331 -1.73 -7.53 11.72
N HIS A 332 -1.55 -6.22 11.55
CA HIS A 332 -1.96 -5.20 12.51
C HIS A 332 -3.20 -4.46 12.02
N GLU A 333 -4.07 -4.10 12.96
CA GLU A 333 -5.22 -3.23 12.69
C GLU A 333 -4.92 -1.76 12.96
N ARG A 334 -3.71 -1.42 13.42
CA ARG A 334 -3.33 -0.05 13.80
C ARG A 334 -2.16 0.44 12.95
N LEU A 335 -2.30 1.63 12.38
CA LEU A 335 -1.27 2.28 11.58
C LEU A 335 -0.16 2.85 12.49
N PRO A 336 1.11 2.86 12.04
CA PRO A 336 2.21 3.50 12.76
C PRO A 336 2.02 5.01 12.96
N SER A 337 1.39 5.68 11.99
CA SER A 337 1.22 7.13 11.99
C SER A 337 -0.05 7.54 11.25
N LYS A 338 -0.69 8.62 11.73
CA LYS A 338 -1.85 9.24 11.06
C LYS A 338 -1.52 9.74 9.65
N ALA A 339 -0.25 10.02 9.36
CA ALA A 339 0.21 10.45 8.03
C ALA A 339 -0.04 9.40 6.93
N LEU A 340 -0.28 8.14 7.30
CA LEU A 340 -0.62 7.06 6.39
C LEU A 340 -2.13 6.87 6.21
N ALA A 341 -2.94 7.46 7.10
CA ALA A 341 -4.38 7.42 7.01
C ALA A 341 -4.90 8.41 5.95
N VAL A 342 -6.07 8.12 5.35
CA VAL A 342 -6.73 9.03 4.38
C VAL A 342 -6.93 10.43 4.96
N GLN A 343 -7.31 10.53 6.24
CA GLN A 343 -7.46 11.82 6.93
C GLN A 343 -6.14 12.59 7.07
N GLY A 344 -5.01 11.90 7.16
CA GLY A 344 -3.66 12.49 7.14
C GLY A 344 -3.06 12.60 5.75
N GLY A 345 -3.85 12.36 4.69
CA GLY A 345 -3.45 12.45 3.29
C GLY A 345 -2.78 11.21 2.71
N GLY A 346 -2.70 10.10 3.45
CA GLY A 346 -2.23 8.80 2.95
C GLY A 346 -3.35 7.98 2.30
N LYS A 347 -3.08 6.70 2.01
CA LYS A 347 -4.04 5.81 1.31
C LYS A 347 -4.85 4.88 2.22
N GLN A 348 -4.47 4.74 3.49
CA GLN A 348 -5.08 3.73 4.36
C GLN A 348 -6.37 4.26 4.98
N ALA A 349 -7.50 3.61 4.70
CA ALA A 349 -8.77 3.97 5.30
C ALA A 349 -8.82 3.52 6.77
N THR A 350 -9.28 4.40 7.65
CA THR A 350 -9.36 4.15 9.10
C THR A 350 -10.80 4.18 9.60
N ASP A 351 -11.09 3.50 10.72
CA ASP A 351 -12.40 3.50 11.36
C ASP A 351 -12.74 4.92 11.85
N PRO A 352 -13.83 5.55 11.37
CA PRO A 352 -14.23 6.89 11.81
C PRO A 352 -14.57 6.98 13.30
N ARG A 353 -14.84 5.85 13.96
CA ARG A 353 -15.17 5.80 15.39
C ARG A 353 -13.94 5.79 16.29
N ASP A 354 -12.74 5.60 15.73
CA ASP A 354 -11.50 5.67 16.50
C ASP A 354 -11.11 7.15 16.72
N PRO A 355 -11.11 7.65 17.97
CA PRO A 355 -10.76 9.04 18.25
C PRO A 355 -9.30 9.37 17.88
N GLU A 356 -8.43 8.35 17.83
CA GLU A 356 -7.06 8.54 17.37
C GLU A 356 -6.92 8.47 15.84
N GLY A 357 -7.89 7.90 15.11
CA GLY A 357 -7.83 7.75 13.66
C GLY A 357 -6.64 6.91 13.19
N LEU A 358 -6.23 5.91 13.97
CA LEU A 358 -5.10 5.03 13.66
C LEU A 358 -5.56 3.60 13.33
N LYS A 359 -6.77 3.21 13.76
CA LYS A 359 -7.30 1.88 13.45
C LYS A 359 -7.68 1.79 11.97
N ALA A 360 -6.93 1.01 11.19
CA ALA A 360 -7.21 0.73 9.80
C ALA A 360 -8.45 -0.16 9.65
N LEU A 361 -9.24 0.06 8.60
CA LEU A 361 -10.40 -0.78 8.26
C LEU A 361 -10.00 -2.17 7.78
N GLN A 362 -8.81 -2.28 7.19
CA GLN A 362 -8.23 -3.53 6.73
C GLN A 362 -6.96 -3.83 7.52
N ARG A 363 -6.65 -5.11 7.66
CA ARG A 363 -5.40 -5.54 8.28
C ARG A 363 -4.24 -5.17 7.38
N VAL A 364 -3.21 -4.61 7.98
CA VAL A 364 -2.00 -4.19 7.28
C VAL A 364 -0.76 -4.85 7.86
N PHE A 365 0.23 -5.04 7.00
CA PHE A 365 1.53 -5.59 7.38
C PHE A 365 2.56 -4.46 7.39
N GLN A 366 3.50 -4.53 8.33
CA GLN A 366 4.51 -3.49 8.51
C GLN A 366 5.90 -4.03 8.19
N PHE A 367 6.66 -3.25 7.43
CA PHE A 367 8.04 -3.57 7.07
C PHE A 367 8.95 -2.41 7.46
N ASP A 368 10.09 -2.74 8.04
CA ASP A 368 11.12 -1.77 8.39
C ASP A 368 12.21 -1.80 7.31
N LEU A 369 12.42 -0.65 6.68
CA LEU A 369 13.43 -0.42 5.64
C LEU A 369 14.56 0.47 6.18
N GLU A 370 15.77 0.24 5.69
CA GLU A 370 16.93 1.10 5.91
C GLU A 370 17.13 2.04 4.72
N LEU A 371 17.24 3.33 5.01
CA LEU A 371 17.63 4.37 4.07
C LEU A 371 19.16 4.50 3.99
N PRO A 372 19.71 4.78 2.80
CA PRO A 372 21.14 4.98 2.62
C PRO A 372 21.58 6.33 3.20
N GLU A 373 22.86 6.46 3.55
CA GLU A 373 23.41 7.67 4.19
C GLU A 373 23.23 8.94 3.32
N GLU A 374 23.22 8.74 2.01
CA GLU A 374 23.05 9.76 0.96
C GLU A 374 21.75 10.58 1.08
N VAL A 375 20.75 10.04 1.78
CA VAL A 375 19.49 10.73 2.06
C VAL A 375 19.72 12.00 2.89
N GLY A 376 20.73 12.00 3.77
CA GLY A 376 20.99 13.11 4.68
C GLY A 376 19.92 13.25 5.78
N PRO A 377 19.75 14.45 6.37
CA PRO A 377 18.82 14.65 7.48
C PRO A 377 17.37 14.59 7.03
N VAL A 378 16.56 13.82 7.76
CA VAL A 378 15.11 13.69 7.58
C VAL A 378 14.42 13.73 8.94
N HIS A 379 13.20 14.25 8.98
CA HIS A 379 12.42 14.33 10.22
C HIS A 379 11.61 13.06 10.45
N ILE A 380 11.48 12.64 11.71
CA ILE A 380 10.61 11.54 12.11
C ILE A 380 9.16 11.89 11.73
N GLY A 381 8.42 10.90 11.23
CA GLY A 381 7.05 11.08 10.76
C GLY A 381 6.94 11.61 9.33
N THR A 382 8.06 11.96 8.68
CA THR A 382 8.05 12.35 7.26
C THR A 382 7.53 11.19 6.42
N ARG A 383 6.54 11.45 5.57
CA ARG A 383 5.99 10.43 4.68
C ARG A 383 6.98 10.06 3.59
N VAL A 384 7.01 8.78 3.26
CA VAL A 384 7.79 8.25 2.16
C VAL A 384 6.94 7.33 1.29
N PHE A 385 7.27 7.32 0.00
CA PHE A 385 6.66 6.47 -1.01
C PHE A 385 7.64 5.37 -1.37
N VAL A 386 7.18 4.14 -1.26
CA VAL A 386 8.02 2.96 -1.44
C VAL A 386 7.55 2.19 -2.66
N ARG A 387 8.51 1.78 -3.49
CA ARG A 387 8.30 0.91 -4.64
C ARG A 387 9.08 -0.37 -4.40
N PHE A 388 8.35 -1.45 -4.17
CA PHE A 388 8.90 -2.80 -4.18
C PHE A 388 8.98 -3.26 -5.63
N GLN A 389 10.18 -3.62 -6.08
CA GLN A 389 10.40 -4.25 -7.37
C GLN A 389 10.39 -5.76 -7.15
N HIS A 390 9.56 -6.45 -7.92
CA HIS A 390 9.44 -7.89 -7.85
C HIS A 390 10.01 -8.55 -9.08
N ARG A 391 10.32 -9.84 -8.96
CA ARG A 391 10.67 -10.68 -10.09
C ARG A 391 9.65 -10.52 -11.21
N SER A 392 10.16 -10.32 -12.43
CA SER A 392 9.32 -10.12 -13.61
C SER A 392 8.50 -11.38 -13.91
N GLU A 393 7.23 -11.18 -14.27
CA GLU A 393 6.26 -12.25 -14.50
C GLU A 393 5.42 -11.96 -15.75
N PRO A 394 4.97 -12.99 -16.49
CA PRO A 394 4.08 -12.79 -17.63
C PRO A 394 2.74 -12.15 -17.25
N LEU A 395 2.17 -11.38 -18.17
CA LEU A 395 0.90 -10.67 -17.95
C LEU A 395 -0.25 -11.61 -17.58
N ALA A 396 -0.29 -12.82 -18.16
CA ALA A 396 -1.29 -13.83 -17.82
C ALA A 396 -1.29 -14.15 -16.32
N GLN A 397 -0.11 -14.31 -15.71
CA GLN A 397 0.02 -14.64 -14.29
C GLN A 397 -0.32 -13.44 -13.40
N GLN A 398 0.15 -12.24 -13.78
CA GLN A 398 -0.16 -11.01 -13.07
C GLN A 398 -1.68 -10.74 -13.03
N TRP A 399 -2.37 -10.89 -14.17
CA TRP A 399 -3.82 -10.70 -14.25
C TRP A 399 -4.59 -11.81 -13.53
N GLY A 400 -4.17 -13.07 -13.68
CA GLY A 400 -4.77 -14.20 -12.96
C GLY A 400 -4.71 -14.02 -11.45
N ARG A 401 -3.58 -13.56 -10.90
CA ARG A 401 -3.43 -13.23 -9.48
C ARG A 401 -4.40 -12.14 -9.04
N ARG A 402 -4.44 -11.01 -9.76
CA ARG A 402 -5.34 -9.91 -9.41
C ARG A 402 -6.81 -10.32 -9.48
N LEU A 403 -7.19 -11.12 -10.48
CA LEU A 403 -8.56 -11.60 -10.61
C LEU A 403 -8.92 -12.55 -9.46
N ARG A 404 -8.00 -13.43 -9.05
CA ARG A 404 -8.16 -14.27 -7.86
C ARG A 404 -8.29 -13.44 -6.58
N GLN A 405 -7.45 -12.43 -6.39
CA GLN A 405 -7.52 -11.52 -5.22
C GLN A 405 -8.86 -10.79 -5.19
N LEU A 406 -9.31 -10.24 -6.32
CA LEU A 406 -10.62 -9.59 -6.44
C LEU A 406 -11.77 -10.56 -6.10
N PHE A 407 -11.70 -11.80 -6.58
CA PHE A 407 -12.69 -12.83 -6.25
C PHE A 407 -12.72 -13.11 -4.74
N LEU A 408 -11.57 -13.42 -4.12
CA LEU A 408 -11.50 -13.69 -2.68
C LEU A 408 -11.99 -12.49 -1.85
N SER A 409 -11.58 -11.28 -2.20
CA SER A 409 -12.03 -10.06 -1.50
C SER A 409 -13.54 -9.78 -1.61
N ARG A 410 -14.18 -10.22 -2.71
CA ARG A 410 -15.61 -9.95 -2.95
C ARG A 410 -16.50 -11.03 -2.35
N PHE A 411 -15.99 -12.26 -2.26
CA PHE A 411 -16.74 -13.42 -1.78
C PHE A 411 -16.41 -13.82 -0.34
N ASP A 412 -15.48 -13.12 0.33
CA ASP A 412 -15.12 -13.32 1.74
C ASP A 412 -14.70 -14.77 2.06
N VAL A 413 -14.00 -15.41 1.10
CA VAL A 413 -13.44 -16.78 1.19
C VAL A 413 -11.92 -16.73 1.24
#